data_AF-A0A382LSN0-F1
#
_entry.id   AF-A0A382LSN0-F1
#
_cell.length_a   1.000
_cell.length_b   1.000
_cell.length_c   1.000
_cell.angle_alpha   90.00
_cell.angle_beta   90.00
_cell.angle_gamma   90.00
#
_symmetry.space_group_name_H-M   'P 1'
#
loop_
_entity.id
_entity.type
_entity.pdbx_description
1 polymer ?
#
loop_
_entity_poly.entity_id
_entity_poly.type
_entity_poly.pdbx_seq_one_letter_code
_entity_poly.pdbx_strand_id
1 'polypeptide(L)'
;MNETFLQLSCEKHISYELNEYFAFKVPNAQFHPKVRAKMWDGKIRLFNIQTGQLYVGLLPYLKEWAEKHSYKLQTDIIDARHLKEGDIEKIKEFFDSLNLHCKDKPITPRDYQIASFMNCVKNDR
;
A
#
# COMPACT_ATOMS: atom_id res chain seq x y z
N MET A 1 -13.84 -3.25 10.45
CA MET A 1 -12.86 -2.57 9.58
C MET A 1 -11.91 -3.66 9.10
N ASN A 2 -11.66 -3.76 7.80
CA ASN A 2 -10.89 -4.86 7.23
C ASN A 2 -9.46 -4.38 6.95
N GLU A 3 -8.47 -5.26 7.11
CA GLU A 3 -7.04 -4.96 6.87
C GLU A 3 -6.73 -4.56 5.42
N THR A 4 -7.72 -4.62 4.51
CA THR A 4 -7.57 -4.29 3.09
C THR A 4 -7.90 -2.83 2.77
N PHE A 5 -8.83 -2.21 3.50
CA PHE A 5 -9.43 -0.92 3.13
C PHE A 5 -9.37 0.09 4.27
N LEU A 6 -8.96 1.30 3.92
CA LEU A 6 -9.13 2.52 4.70
C LEU A 6 -10.56 3.02 4.57
N GLN A 7 -11.09 3.56 5.67
CA GLN A 7 -12.34 4.29 5.67
C GLN A 7 -12.03 5.79 5.78
N LEU A 8 -12.31 6.54 4.72
CA LEU A 8 -12.08 7.99 4.68
C LEU A 8 -13.38 8.74 4.98
N SER A 9 -13.27 9.76 5.82
CA SER A 9 -14.33 10.73 6.09
C SER A 9 -13.83 12.11 5.70
N CYS A 10 -14.42 12.70 4.67
CA CYS A 10 -14.04 14.02 4.16
C CYS A 10 -15.23 14.70 3.47
N GLU A 11 -15.07 15.97 3.15
CA GLU A 11 -16.09 16.72 2.41
C GLU A 11 -16.28 16.17 0.98
N LYS A 12 -17.45 16.46 0.39
CA LYS A 12 -17.79 15.98 -0.95
C LYS A 12 -16.78 16.44 -2.01
N HIS A 13 -16.30 17.68 -1.94
CA HIS A 13 -15.34 18.20 -2.90
C HIS A 13 -14.00 17.44 -2.82
N ILE A 14 -13.50 17.20 -1.61
CA ILE A 14 -12.31 16.37 -1.33
C ILE A 14 -12.51 14.95 -1.87
N SER A 15 -13.68 14.36 -1.66
CA SER A 15 -14.01 13.02 -2.17
C SER A 15 -13.90 12.94 -3.70
N TYR A 16 -14.34 13.97 -4.43
CA TYR A 16 -14.20 14.02 -5.89
C TYR A 16 -12.74 14.17 -6.33
N GLU A 17 -11.96 15.01 -5.63
CA GLU A 17 -10.53 15.16 -5.91
C GLU A 17 -9.77 13.85 -5.69
N LEU A 18 -10.02 13.17 -4.58
CA LEU A 18 -9.44 11.86 -4.27
C LEU A 18 -9.83 10.82 -5.31
N ASN A 19 -11.07 10.85 -5.79
CA ASN A 19 -11.55 9.91 -6.79
C ASN A 19 -10.86 10.07 -8.14
N GLU A 20 -10.52 11.29 -8.55
CA GLU A 20 -9.75 11.56 -9.75
C GLU A 20 -8.25 11.33 -9.54
N TYR A 21 -7.70 11.67 -8.37
CA TYR A 21 -6.29 11.44 -8.04
C TYR A 21 -5.96 9.94 -8.01
N PHE A 22 -6.81 9.13 -7.39
CA PHE A 22 -6.68 7.68 -7.35
C PHE A 22 -7.31 6.98 -8.56
N ALA A 23 -7.29 7.63 -9.73
CA ALA A 23 -7.74 7.06 -10.98
C ALA A 23 -6.60 6.94 -12.00
N PHE A 24 -6.64 5.88 -12.80
CA PHE A 24 -5.73 5.72 -13.94
C PHE A 24 -6.49 5.33 -15.20
N LYS A 25 -5.99 5.80 -16.34
CA LYS A 25 -6.56 5.49 -17.65
C LYS A 25 -6.17 4.07 -18.05
N VAL A 26 -7.15 3.28 -18.44
CA VAL A 26 -6.88 1.92 -18.94
C VAL A 26 -6.28 2.02 -20.35
N PRO A 27 -5.15 1.36 -20.62
CA PRO A 27 -4.58 1.31 -21.97
C PRO A 27 -5.60 0.76 -22.96
N ASN A 28 -5.71 1.37 -24.14
CA ASN A 28 -6.64 0.95 -25.20
C ASN A 28 -8.15 1.03 -24.82
N ALA A 29 -8.50 1.74 -23.74
CA ALA A 29 -9.89 1.90 -23.31
C ALA A 29 -10.82 2.46 -24.41
N GLN A 30 -10.30 3.25 -25.34
CA GLN A 30 -11.07 3.80 -26.47
C GLN A 30 -11.72 2.72 -27.36
N PHE A 31 -11.21 1.49 -27.33
CA PHE A 31 -11.78 0.36 -28.09
C PHE A 31 -12.81 -0.44 -27.29
N HIS A 32 -12.93 -0.20 -25.98
CA HIS A 32 -13.89 -0.91 -25.13
C HIS A 32 -15.34 -0.50 -25.49
N PRO A 33 -16.29 -1.45 -25.66
CA PRO A 33 -17.66 -1.14 -26.08
C PRO A 33 -18.36 -0.10 -25.20
N LYS A 34 -18.17 -0.19 -23.87
CA LYS A 34 -18.75 0.78 -22.90
C LYS A 34 -18.20 2.19 -23.05
N VAL A 35 -16.94 2.35 -23.49
CA VAL A 35 -16.34 3.67 -23.73
C VAL A 35 -16.87 4.26 -25.02
N ARG A 36 -16.97 3.45 -26.09
CA ARG A 36 -17.60 3.87 -27.36
C ARG A 36 -19.06 4.27 -27.17
N ALA A 37 -19.79 3.55 -26.32
CA ALA A 37 -21.16 3.86 -25.95
C ALA A 37 -21.30 4.99 -24.91
N LYS A 38 -20.19 5.65 -24.51
CA LYS A 38 -20.15 6.75 -23.51
C LYS A 38 -20.73 6.39 -22.13
N MET A 39 -20.83 5.11 -21.79
CA MET A 39 -21.28 4.65 -20.47
C MET A 39 -20.15 4.56 -19.45
N TRP A 40 -18.90 4.56 -19.92
CA TRP A 40 -17.71 4.52 -19.07
C TRP A 40 -16.64 5.43 -19.67
N ASP A 41 -15.91 6.14 -18.81
CA ASP A 41 -14.89 7.12 -19.20
C ASP A 41 -13.51 6.48 -19.49
N GLY A 42 -13.37 5.17 -19.28
CA GLY A 42 -12.13 4.45 -19.53
C GLY A 42 -11.09 4.57 -18.40
N LYS A 43 -11.50 5.07 -17.22
CA LYS A 43 -10.66 5.11 -16.02
C LYS A 43 -11.08 4.03 -15.02
N ILE A 44 -10.09 3.42 -14.38
CA ILE A 44 -10.30 2.66 -13.15
C ILE A 44 -10.03 3.58 -11.99
N ARG A 45 -10.89 3.53 -10.97
CA ARG A 45 -10.79 4.35 -9.76
C ARG A 45 -10.60 3.44 -8.55
N LEU A 46 -9.58 3.73 -7.75
CA LEU A 46 -9.22 2.94 -6.57
C LEU A 46 -9.89 3.47 -5.28
N PHE A 47 -10.32 4.73 -5.30
CA PHE A 47 -11.16 5.31 -4.25
C PHE A 47 -12.64 5.24 -4.62
N ASN A 48 -13.46 4.67 -3.73
CA ASN A 48 -14.91 4.65 -3.91
C ASN A 48 -15.56 5.81 -3.15
N ILE A 49 -16.12 6.78 -3.88
CA ILE A 49 -16.80 7.95 -3.29
C ILE A 49 -18.03 7.54 -2.45
N GLN A 50 -18.76 6.51 -2.88
CA GLN A 50 -20.02 6.13 -2.23
C GLN A 50 -19.78 5.48 -0.87
N THR A 51 -18.75 4.63 -0.79
CA THR A 51 -18.41 3.92 0.46
C THR A 51 -17.32 4.62 1.26
N GLY A 52 -16.59 5.57 0.68
CA GLY A 52 -15.42 6.20 1.30
C GLY A 52 -14.23 5.26 1.45
N GLN A 53 -14.15 4.20 0.65
CA GLN A 53 -13.13 3.16 0.78
C GLN A 53 -11.93 3.39 -0.16
N LEU A 54 -10.73 3.23 0.38
CA LEU A 54 -9.45 3.25 -0.35
C LEU A 54 -8.60 2.05 0.07
N TYR A 55 -7.80 1.47 -0.83
CA TYR A 55 -6.89 0.38 -0.42
C TYR A 55 -5.82 0.85 0.57
N VAL A 56 -5.54 0.06 1.62
CA VAL A 56 -4.57 0.39 2.68
C VAL A 56 -3.17 0.71 2.15
N GLY A 57 -2.72 -0.03 1.12
CA GLY A 57 -1.41 0.18 0.51
C GLY A 57 -1.24 1.54 -0.17
N LEU A 58 -2.33 2.30 -0.35
CA LEU A 58 -2.32 3.65 -0.91
C LEU A 58 -2.22 4.75 0.15
N LEU A 59 -2.18 4.42 1.45
CA LEU A 59 -2.02 5.39 2.54
C LEU A 59 -0.82 6.34 2.36
N PRO A 60 0.38 5.89 1.94
CA PRO A 60 1.51 6.80 1.72
C PRO A 60 1.22 7.86 0.66
N TYR A 61 0.54 7.47 -0.43
CA TYR A 61 0.16 8.39 -1.50
C TYR A 61 -0.96 9.35 -1.06
N LEU A 62 -1.84 8.91 -0.16
CA LEU A 62 -2.86 9.78 0.44
C LEU A 62 -2.23 10.84 1.35
N LYS A 63 -1.23 10.47 2.16
CA LYS A 63 -0.46 11.40 3.00
C LYS A 63 0.25 12.46 2.14
N GLU A 64 0.98 12.02 1.11
CA GLU A 64 1.66 12.92 0.19
C GLU A 64 0.69 13.85 -0.56
N TRP A 65 -0.45 13.31 -1.01
CA TRP A 65 -1.49 14.11 -1.66
C TRP A 65 -2.07 15.17 -0.72
N ALA A 66 -2.41 14.79 0.52
CA ALA A 66 -2.96 15.70 1.52
C ALA A 66 -1.98 16.84 1.85
N GLU A 67 -0.69 16.52 2.02
CA GLU A 67 0.36 17.52 2.25
C GLU A 67 0.47 18.52 1.09
N LYS A 68 0.50 18.03 -0.16
CA LYS A 68 0.56 18.87 -1.37
C LYS A 68 -0.64 19.81 -1.51
N HIS A 69 -1.81 19.36 -1.09
CA HIS A 69 -3.06 20.13 -1.18
C HIS A 69 -3.37 20.89 0.13
N SER A 70 -2.42 20.92 1.07
CA SER A 70 -2.56 21.59 2.38
C SER A 70 -3.75 21.10 3.23
N TYR A 71 -4.16 19.84 3.04
CA TYR A 71 -5.16 19.19 3.87
C TYR A 71 -4.52 18.58 5.12
N LYS A 72 -5.20 18.70 6.25
CA LYS A 72 -4.81 18.03 7.50
C LYS A 72 -5.39 16.62 7.51
N LEU A 73 -4.52 15.61 7.40
CA LEU A 73 -4.92 14.21 7.57
C LEU A 73 -4.86 13.83 9.05
N GLN A 74 -5.99 13.37 9.59
CA GLN A 74 -6.06 12.72 10.89
C GLN A 74 -6.26 11.21 10.67
N THR A 75 -5.41 10.40 11.29
CA THR A 75 -5.41 8.96 11.11
C THR A 75 -5.25 8.26 12.47
N ASP A 76 -6.06 7.25 12.71
CA ASP A 76 -5.97 6.31 13.82
C ASP A 76 -5.00 5.16 13.52
N ILE A 77 -4.56 5.03 12.26
CA ILE A 77 -3.54 4.08 11.84
C ILE A 77 -2.21 4.47 12.47
N ILE A 78 -1.72 3.57 13.31
CA ILE A 78 -0.38 3.63 13.88
C ILE A 78 0.57 3.24 12.76
N ASP A 79 1.43 4.16 12.33
CA ASP A 79 2.49 3.82 11.36
C ASP A 79 3.31 2.65 11.93
N ALA A 80 3.58 1.66 11.08
CA ALA A 80 4.44 0.53 11.42
C ALA A 80 5.72 1.09 12.05
N ARG A 81 6.03 0.65 13.27
CA ARG A 81 7.17 1.18 14.04
C ARG A 81 8.41 1.14 13.16
N HIS A 82 9.13 2.26 13.07
CA HIS A 82 10.48 2.25 12.53
C HIS A 82 11.29 1.22 13.33
N LEU A 83 11.76 0.16 12.67
CA LEU A 83 12.67 -0.81 13.29
C LEU A 83 13.85 -0.03 13.88
N LYS A 84 14.07 -0.21 15.17
CA LYS A 84 15.23 0.36 15.86
C LYS A 84 16.45 -0.48 15.52
N GLU A 85 17.64 0.08 15.73
CA GLU A 85 18.90 -0.59 15.41
C GLU A 85 19.02 -1.97 16.10
N GLY A 86 18.47 -2.11 17.32
CA GLY A 86 18.39 -3.39 18.04
C GLY A 86 17.41 -4.43 17.48
N ASP A 87 16.60 -4.11 16.47
CA ASP A 87 15.73 -5.09 15.81
C ASP A 87 16.47 -5.85 14.70
N ILE A 88 17.58 -5.30 14.18
CA ILE A 88 18.42 -5.97 13.17
C ILE A 88 19.14 -7.18 13.79
N GLU A 89 19.65 -7.02 15.01
CA GLU A 89 20.30 -8.11 15.75
C GLU A 89 19.31 -9.24 16.04
N LYS A 90 18.09 -8.91 16.49
CA LYS A 90 17.01 -9.89 16.69
C LYS A 90 16.62 -10.64 15.42
N ILE A 91 16.65 -9.97 14.27
CA ILE A 91 16.35 -10.63 12.98
C ILE A 91 17.46 -11.61 12.63
N LYS A 92 18.73 -11.29 12.90
CA LYS A 92 19.84 -12.25 12.70
C LYS A 92 19.71 -13.44 13.64
N GLU A 93 19.46 -13.21 14.93
CA GLU A 93 19.20 -14.28 15.90
C GLU A 93 18.02 -15.17 15.48
N PHE A 94 16.96 -14.57 14.93
CA PHE A 94 15.83 -15.30 14.36
C PHE A 94 16.26 -16.20 13.19
N PHE A 95 17.03 -15.70 12.23
CA PHE A 95 17.55 -16.51 11.12
C PHE A 95 18.49 -17.63 11.59
N ASP A 96 19.33 -17.37 12.58
CA ASP A 96 20.23 -18.37 13.16
C ASP A 96 19.43 -19.47 13.87
N SER A 97 18.33 -19.12 14.54
CA SER A 97 17.44 -20.09 15.19
C SER A 97 16.67 -21.00 14.22
N LEU A 98 16.49 -20.58 12.96
CA LEU A 98 15.66 -21.30 11.98
C LEU A 98 16.32 -22.59 11.46
N ASN A 99 17.60 -22.85 11.77
CA ASN A 99 18.34 -24.06 11.37
C ASN A 99 18.02 -24.46 9.92
N LEU A 100 18.26 -23.56 8.97
CA LEU A 100 17.81 -23.73 7.59
C LEU A 100 18.60 -24.84 6.88
N HIS A 101 17.87 -25.79 6.28
CA HIS A 101 18.46 -26.91 5.55
C HIS A 101 17.81 -27.09 4.16
N CYS A 102 18.60 -27.54 3.19
CA CYS A 102 18.13 -27.97 1.87
C CYS A 102 18.75 -29.33 1.53
N LYS A 103 17.92 -30.35 1.31
CA LYS A 103 18.38 -31.74 1.09
C LYS A 103 19.38 -32.20 2.16
N ASP A 104 19.03 -31.97 3.43
CA ASP A 104 19.82 -32.29 4.63
C ASP A 104 21.18 -31.58 4.73
N LYS A 105 21.42 -30.55 3.93
CA LYS A 105 22.62 -29.70 4.01
C LYS A 105 22.25 -28.34 4.61
N PRO A 106 23.01 -27.83 5.58
CA PRO A 106 22.78 -26.50 6.15
C PRO A 106 22.98 -25.43 5.08
N ILE A 107 22.09 -24.44 5.07
CA ILE A 107 22.16 -23.28 4.18
C ILE A 107 22.09 -21.99 4.98
N THR A 108 22.78 -20.96 4.50
CA THR A 108 22.69 -19.62 5.05
C THR A 108 21.92 -18.70 4.10
N PRO A 109 21.01 -17.85 4.62
CA PRO A 109 20.34 -16.84 3.79
C PRO A 109 21.38 -15.90 3.18
N ARG A 110 21.21 -15.57 1.90
CA ARG A 110 22.04 -14.57 1.23
C ARG A 110 21.64 -13.16 1.69
N ASP A 111 22.58 -12.22 1.59
CA ASP A 111 22.40 -10.84 2.05
C ASP A 111 21.13 -10.18 1.49
N TYR A 112 20.82 -10.39 0.21
CA TYR A 112 19.61 -9.83 -0.40
C TYR A 112 18.32 -10.44 0.15
N GLN A 113 18.35 -11.69 0.63
CA GLN A 113 17.18 -12.35 1.25
C GLN A 113 16.90 -11.75 2.62
N ILE A 114 17.96 -11.55 3.42
CA ILE A 114 17.89 -10.88 4.71
C ILE A 114 17.44 -9.42 4.53
N ALA A 115 18.01 -8.71 3.55
CA ALA A 115 17.62 -7.34 3.22
C ALA A 115 16.17 -7.23 2.79
N SER A 116 15.68 -8.17 1.97
CA SER A 116 14.28 -8.22 1.54
C SER A 116 13.35 -8.48 2.72
N PHE A 117 13.68 -9.42 3.59
CA PHE A 117 12.92 -9.70 4.82
C PHE A 117 12.88 -8.48 5.74
N MET A 118 14.03 -7.83 5.99
CA MET A 118 14.07 -6.60 6.78
C MET A 118 13.19 -5.51 6.16
N ASN A 119 13.20 -5.37 4.83
CA ASN A 119 12.35 -4.40 4.16
C ASN A 119 10.86 -4.73 4.29
N CYS A 120 10.48 -6.01 4.19
CA CYS A 120 9.13 -6.50 4.43
C CYS A 120 8.65 -6.19 5.85
N VAL A 121 9.42 -6.59 6.86
CA VAL A 121 9.12 -6.34 8.28
C VAL A 121 9.03 -4.85 8.59
N LYS A 122 9.90 -4.00 8.01
CA LYS A 122 9.83 -2.54 8.18
C LYS A 122 8.54 -1.92 7.64
N ASN A 123 7.98 -2.51 6.59
CA ASN A 123 6.84 -1.94 5.88
C ASN A 123 5.51 -2.64 6.21
N ASP A 124 5.49 -3.59 7.15
CA ASP A 124 4.36 -4.50 7.41
C ASP A 124 3.83 -5.13 6.11
N ARG A 125 4.75 -5.69 5.31
CA ARG A 125 4.48 -6.30 4.00
C ARG A 125 5.01 -7.72 3.87
#